data_AF-A0A966TQS1-F1
#
_entry.id   AF-A0A966TQS1-F1
#
_cell.length_a   1.000
_cell.length_b   1.000
_cell.length_c   1.000
_cell.angle_alpha   90.00
_cell.angle_beta   90.00
_cell.angle_gamma   90.00
#
_symmetry.space_group_name_H-M   'P 1'
#
loop_
_entity.id
_entity.type
_entity.pdbx_description
1 polymer ?
#
loop_
_entity_poly.entity_id
_entity_poly.type
_entity_poly.pdbx_seq_one_letter_code
_entity_poly.pdbx_strand_id
1 'polypeptide(L)'
;MGFLNFKSISFAQVSITEGYIIINGGPNSGDYYYELKDNGGTNTTFSSFSISRNLLSSPSLTLKGGEVKTSSANGDYQNASNTLNLEYRIYRDGASAGAYTTLRLDNMTDTSWPTYQYDKTGQNVSLLSGLDSGTWRLDAQLAGNASWWNGSSQQYYNMSSAGFSTATVELFYGATAAGTQASAFTGTGYFNFNGSGQTYTLDKANTYTGQTQIDAGTVSIASTGSLSSSSVVYLGSGGNSSNAGLTLAGTTTFANTLTANQSAGSGTRTITKSDATSQTMSGAITLNNLTTFDVASGGSLTLSGVVGGTNSFTKSGLGTMTLSGSSANTFSVGTVTVSAGTLILNKSANTSAIAGRPVDIAS
;
A
#
# COMPACT_ATOMS: atom_id res chain seq x y z
N MET A 1 -44.47 -12.94 62.08
CA MET A 1 -43.99 -12.49 60.75
C MET A 1 -42.48 -12.33 60.84
N GLY A 2 -41.72 -13.36 60.48
CA GLY A 2 -40.27 -13.26 60.37
C GLY A 2 -39.94 -12.59 59.04
N PHE A 3 -39.35 -11.40 59.08
CA PHE A 3 -38.86 -10.76 57.87
C PHE A 3 -37.68 -11.58 57.34
N LEU A 4 -37.87 -12.25 56.20
CA LEU A 4 -36.75 -12.72 55.38
C LEU A 4 -35.98 -11.48 54.92
N ASN A 5 -34.82 -11.26 55.52
CA ASN A 5 -33.81 -10.37 54.96
C ASN A 5 -33.34 -10.99 53.65
N PHE A 6 -33.93 -10.55 52.53
CA PHE A 6 -33.29 -10.73 51.24
C PHE A 6 -32.00 -9.90 51.30
N LYS A 7 -30.88 -10.57 51.63
CA LYS A 7 -29.56 -9.98 51.46
C LYS A 7 -29.47 -9.64 49.97
N SER A 8 -29.59 -8.36 49.62
CA SER A 8 -29.25 -7.85 48.30
C SER A 8 -27.86 -8.38 47.99
N ILE A 9 -27.78 -9.34 47.08
CA ILE A 9 -26.50 -9.90 46.67
C ILE A 9 -25.89 -8.84 45.77
N SER A 10 -25.05 -7.98 46.32
CA SER A 10 -24.32 -7.00 45.52
C SER A 10 -23.35 -7.76 44.62
N PHE A 11 -23.68 -7.85 43.34
CA PHE A 11 -22.89 -8.52 42.32
C PHE A 11 -21.52 -7.84 42.15
N ALA A 12 -20.46 -8.61 41.96
CA ALA A 12 -19.17 -8.05 41.58
C ALA A 12 -19.24 -7.49 40.15
N GLN A 13 -19.06 -6.18 40.03
CA GLN A 13 -19.01 -5.47 38.75
C GLN A 13 -17.55 -5.18 38.41
N VAL A 14 -17.01 -5.90 37.43
CA VAL A 14 -15.66 -5.72 36.88
C VAL A 14 -15.78 -5.04 35.53
N SER A 15 -14.97 -4.01 35.30
CA SER A 15 -14.98 -3.25 34.06
C SER A 15 -13.57 -3.00 33.59
N ILE A 16 -13.37 -3.02 32.27
CA ILE A 16 -12.13 -2.54 31.66
C ILE A 16 -12.14 -1.03 31.79
N THR A 17 -11.16 -0.47 32.50
CA THR A 17 -11.03 0.98 32.70
C THR A 17 -10.09 1.59 31.69
N GLU A 18 -9.00 0.89 31.37
CA GLU A 18 -7.95 1.36 30.46
C GLU A 18 -7.38 0.15 29.73
N GLY A 19 -6.85 0.32 28.52
CA GLY A 19 -6.10 -0.76 27.92
C GLY A 19 -5.49 -0.45 26.57
N TYR A 20 -4.51 -1.28 26.24
CA TYR A 20 -3.54 -1.05 25.18
C TYR A 20 -3.42 -2.28 24.27
N ILE A 21 -3.12 -2.02 23.00
CA ILE A 21 -2.59 -3.00 22.06
C ILE A 21 -1.09 -2.79 21.91
N ILE A 22 -0.32 -3.88 21.85
CA ILE A 22 1.14 -3.87 21.75
C ILE A 22 1.55 -4.34 20.35
N ILE A 23 2.19 -3.48 19.57
CA ILE A 23 2.62 -3.78 18.19
C ILE A 23 4.01 -3.22 17.88
N ASN A 24 4.80 -3.91 17.04
CA ASN A 24 6.09 -3.39 16.53
C ASN A 24 5.88 -2.47 15.30
N GLY A 25 5.05 -1.45 15.48
CA GLY A 25 4.58 -0.60 14.39
C GLY A 25 5.04 0.86 14.44
N GLY A 26 5.53 1.32 15.59
CA GLY A 26 5.67 2.74 15.89
C GLY A 26 6.87 3.45 15.22
N PRO A 27 7.08 4.73 15.56
CA PRO A 27 8.03 5.61 14.86
C PRO A 27 9.51 5.21 14.97
N ASN A 28 9.87 4.41 15.97
CA ASN A 28 11.22 3.87 16.17
C ASN A 28 11.19 2.34 16.23
N SER A 29 12.36 1.72 16.30
CA SER A 29 12.47 0.28 16.55
C SER A 29 11.96 -0.07 17.96
N GLY A 30 11.06 -1.04 18.07
CA GLY A 30 10.57 -1.56 19.34
C GLY A 30 9.06 -1.86 19.35
N ASP A 31 8.57 -2.27 20.52
CA ASP A 31 7.15 -2.52 20.77
C ASP A 31 6.49 -1.25 21.33
N TYR A 32 5.31 -0.92 20.79
CA TYR A 32 4.55 0.28 21.15
C TYR A 32 3.19 -0.07 21.73
N TYR A 33 2.77 0.71 22.72
CA TYR A 33 1.50 0.57 23.43
C TYR A 33 0.58 1.66 22.92
N TYR A 34 -0.50 1.27 22.27
CA TYR A 34 -1.51 2.19 21.77
C TYR A 34 -2.81 1.99 22.53
N GLU A 35 -3.43 3.08 22.98
CA GLU A 35 -4.68 2.99 23.75
C GLU A 35 -5.83 2.51 22.86
N LEU A 36 -6.48 1.42 23.28
CA LEU A 36 -7.77 0.97 22.79
C LEU A 36 -8.92 1.49 23.65
N LYS A 37 -8.65 1.72 24.92
CA LYS A 37 -9.55 2.39 25.85
C LYS A 37 -8.73 3.35 26.71
N ASP A 38 -9.02 4.64 26.55
CA ASP A 38 -8.41 5.71 27.32
C ASP A 38 -9.13 5.89 28.67
N ASN A 39 -8.36 6.13 29.72
CA ASN A 39 -8.83 6.44 31.07
C ASN A 39 -8.18 7.72 31.64
N GLY A 40 -7.83 8.65 30.75
CA GLY A 40 -7.12 9.88 31.04
C GLY A 40 -5.61 9.74 30.85
N GLY A 41 -4.95 10.81 30.42
CA GLY A 41 -3.52 10.85 30.14
C GLY A 41 -3.22 11.54 28.81
N THR A 42 -2.02 11.30 28.28
CA THR A 42 -1.57 11.83 26.98
C THR A 42 -0.96 10.73 26.11
N ASN A 43 -1.28 9.45 26.35
CA ASN A 43 -0.72 8.39 25.52
C ASN A 43 -1.37 8.40 24.14
N THR A 44 -0.71 7.71 23.21
CA THR A 44 -1.12 7.68 21.81
C THR A 44 -2.27 6.69 21.61
N THR A 45 -3.38 7.16 21.06
CA THR A 45 -4.54 6.30 20.76
C THR A 45 -4.29 5.41 19.55
N PHE A 46 -4.85 4.21 19.55
CA PHE A 46 -4.71 3.28 18.44
C PHE A 46 -5.31 3.81 17.13
N SER A 47 -6.35 4.65 17.19
CA SER A 47 -6.91 5.29 16.00
C SER A 47 -5.94 6.26 15.31
N SER A 48 -4.95 6.79 16.03
CA SER A 48 -3.89 7.63 15.46
C SER A 48 -2.74 6.81 14.86
N PHE A 49 -2.73 5.49 15.07
CA PHE A 49 -1.77 4.59 14.45
C PHE A 49 -2.03 4.51 12.94
N SER A 50 -1.08 5.04 12.17
CA SER A 50 -1.01 4.88 10.73
C SER A 50 0.40 4.50 10.33
N ILE A 51 0.53 3.48 9.50
CA ILE A 51 1.83 3.04 8.98
C ILE A 51 1.78 2.82 7.49
N SER A 52 2.92 3.08 6.86
CA SER A 52 3.21 2.63 5.50
C SER A 52 4.30 1.57 5.55
N ARG A 53 4.13 0.48 4.78
CA ARG A 53 5.04 -0.66 4.77
C ARG A 53 5.29 -1.15 3.35
N ASN A 54 6.58 -1.30 3.03
CA ASN A 54 7.05 -1.83 1.77
C ASN A 54 7.09 -3.36 1.80
N LEU A 55 6.29 -4.01 0.96
CA LEU A 55 6.19 -5.46 0.78
C LEU A 55 7.46 -6.12 0.25
N LEU A 56 8.38 -5.37 -0.37
CA LEU A 56 9.66 -5.91 -0.86
C LEU A 56 10.77 -5.93 0.20
N SER A 57 10.64 -5.17 1.29
CA SER A 57 11.69 -5.04 2.30
C SER A 57 11.43 -5.83 3.58
N SER A 58 10.72 -6.97 3.47
CA SER A 58 10.28 -7.78 4.62
C SER A 58 9.53 -6.95 5.67
N PRO A 59 8.33 -6.43 5.35
CA PRO A 59 7.61 -5.58 6.29
C PRO A 59 7.13 -6.44 7.46
N SER A 60 7.69 -6.20 8.64
CA SER A 60 7.10 -6.77 9.85
C SER A 60 6.09 -5.78 10.43
N LEU A 61 4.89 -6.29 10.68
CA LEU A 61 3.96 -5.74 11.65
C LEU A 61 3.42 -6.93 12.42
N THR A 62 3.73 -6.93 13.70
CA THR A 62 3.56 -8.04 14.62
C THR A 62 2.77 -7.54 15.80
N LEU A 63 1.64 -8.18 16.04
CA LEU A 63 0.90 -8.05 17.28
C LEU A 63 1.59 -8.87 18.36
N LYS A 64 1.87 -8.21 19.48
CA LYS A 64 2.61 -8.73 20.64
C LYS A 64 1.72 -9.05 21.84
N GLY A 65 0.49 -8.56 21.83
CA GLY A 65 -0.47 -8.69 22.91
C GLY A 65 -1.20 -7.40 23.21
N GLY A 66 -1.77 -7.32 24.41
CA GLY A 66 -2.35 -6.10 24.95
C GLY A 66 -1.96 -5.93 26.42
N GLU A 67 -2.38 -4.82 27.00
CA GLU A 67 -2.29 -4.55 28.44
C GLU A 67 -3.64 -4.02 28.88
N VAL A 68 -4.22 -4.52 29.98
CA VAL A 68 -5.60 -4.20 30.33
C VAL A 68 -5.70 -3.89 31.81
N LYS A 69 -6.22 -2.72 32.11
CA LYS A 69 -6.56 -2.32 33.47
C LYS A 69 -8.04 -2.54 33.71
N THR A 70 -8.36 -3.14 34.84
CA THR A 70 -9.73 -3.39 35.25
C THR A 70 -10.01 -2.75 36.61
N SER A 71 -11.23 -2.29 36.84
CA SER A 71 -11.75 -2.00 38.18
C SER A 71 -12.75 -3.08 38.57
N SER A 72 -12.97 -3.28 39.88
CA SER A 72 -14.19 -3.92 40.36
C SER A 72 -14.87 -3.14 41.47
N ALA A 73 -16.17 -3.37 41.62
CA ALA A 73 -16.96 -2.91 42.74
C ALA A 73 -17.89 -4.03 43.24
N ASN A 74 -18.02 -4.15 44.57
CA ASN A 74 -18.89 -5.09 45.29
C ASN A 74 -18.55 -6.59 45.11
N GLY A 75 -19.09 -7.45 45.99
CA GLY A 75 -19.23 -8.89 45.77
C GLY A 75 -18.02 -9.81 46.04
N ASP A 76 -18.28 -11.11 45.94
CA ASP A 76 -17.30 -12.21 45.97
C ASP A 76 -16.88 -12.52 44.52
N TYR A 77 -15.62 -12.25 44.19
CA TYR A 77 -15.08 -12.29 42.83
C TYR A 77 -14.16 -13.49 42.64
N GLN A 78 -14.40 -14.30 41.61
CA GLN A 78 -13.58 -15.48 41.32
C GLN A 78 -12.66 -15.25 40.13
N ASN A 79 -11.43 -14.84 40.41
CA ASN A 79 -10.40 -14.51 39.42
C ASN A 79 -10.03 -15.68 38.47
N ALA A 80 -10.00 -16.91 38.98
CA ALA A 80 -9.49 -18.09 38.27
C ALA A 80 -10.32 -18.48 37.03
N SER A 81 -11.57 -18.03 36.96
CA SER A 81 -12.49 -18.34 35.86
C SER A 81 -12.65 -17.18 34.87
N ASN A 82 -11.89 -16.09 35.03
CA ASN A 82 -12.06 -14.91 34.22
C ASN A 82 -11.10 -14.87 33.06
N THR A 83 -11.52 -14.17 32.00
CA THR A 83 -10.78 -14.12 30.74
C THR A 83 -10.69 -12.70 30.26
N LEU A 84 -9.52 -12.29 29.79
CA LEU A 84 -9.33 -11.08 29.01
C LEU A 84 -8.83 -11.48 27.63
N ASN A 85 -9.30 -10.78 26.61
CA ASN A 85 -9.02 -11.05 25.21
C ASN A 85 -8.72 -9.73 24.50
N LEU A 86 -7.72 -9.77 23.63
CA LEU A 86 -7.55 -8.81 22.58
C LEU A 86 -8.15 -9.40 21.30
N GLU A 87 -9.23 -8.79 20.83
CA GLU A 87 -9.87 -9.19 19.59
C GLU A 87 -9.42 -8.24 18.48
N TYR A 88 -8.92 -8.79 17.38
CA TYR A 88 -8.45 -7.99 16.25
C TYR A 88 -8.91 -8.57 14.92
N ARG A 89 -8.98 -7.74 13.89
CA ARG A 89 -9.19 -8.17 12.51
C ARG A 89 -8.52 -7.22 11.55
N ILE A 90 -8.01 -7.76 10.46
CA ILE A 90 -7.46 -6.97 9.35
C ILE A 90 -8.27 -7.25 8.09
N TYR A 91 -8.68 -6.18 7.42
CA TYR A 91 -9.50 -6.26 6.21
C TYR A 91 -9.22 -5.08 5.30
N ARG A 92 -9.50 -5.24 4.01
CA ARG A 92 -9.26 -4.19 3.02
C ARG A 92 -10.19 -3.01 3.28
N ASP A 93 -9.68 -1.80 3.13
CA ASP A 93 -10.51 -0.61 3.24
C ASP A 93 -11.65 -0.63 2.21
N GLY A 94 -12.86 -0.30 2.67
CA GLY A 94 -14.09 -0.42 1.87
C GLY A 94 -14.68 -1.83 1.74
N ALA A 95 -14.01 -2.89 2.23
CA ALA A 95 -14.59 -4.23 2.29
C ALA A 95 -15.43 -4.44 3.56
N SER A 96 -16.34 -5.41 3.53
CA SER A 96 -17.06 -5.84 4.74
C SER A 96 -16.06 -6.44 5.73
N ALA A 97 -16.09 -5.94 6.97
CA ALA A 97 -15.21 -6.43 8.01
C ALA A 97 -15.58 -7.87 8.41
N GLY A 98 -14.58 -8.74 8.44
CA GLY A 98 -14.74 -10.14 8.84
C GLY A 98 -14.94 -10.32 10.35
N ALA A 99 -14.96 -11.59 10.76
CA ALA A 99 -14.94 -11.97 12.17
C ALA A 99 -13.63 -11.55 12.84
N TYR A 100 -13.69 -11.31 14.14
CA TYR A 100 -12.50 -11.06 14.95
C TYR A 100 -11.73 -12.36 15.16
N THR A 101 -10.40 -12.24 15.13
CA THR A 101 -9.49 -13.20 15.72
C THR A 101 -9.30 -12.84 17.19
N THR A 102 -9.52 -13.82 18.06
CA THR A 102 -9.35 -13.64 19.50
C THR A 102 -7.93 -14.05 19.92
N LEU A 103 -7.18 -13.12 20.47
CA LEU A 103 -5.94 -13.37 21.19
C LEU A 103 -6.24 -13.37 22.69
N ARG A 104 -6.16 -14.53 23.33
CA ARG A 104 -6.34 -14.64 24.78
C ARG A 104 -5.21 -13.90 25.50
N LEU A 105 -5.58 -12.93 26.34
CA LEU A 105 -4.72 -12.35 27.35
C LEU A 105 -4.71 -13.28 28.58
N ASP A 106 -3.62 -13.30 29.35
CA ASP A 106 -3.48 -14.24 30.48
C ASP A 106 -4.62 -14.09 31.50
N ASN A 107 -4.79 -15.10 32.37
CA ASN A 107 -5.86 -15.11 33.36
C ASN A 107 -5.71 -13.96 34.36
N MET A 108 -6.82 -13.41 34.84
CA MET A 108 -6.73 -12.42 35.90
C MET A 108 -6.12 -13.05 37.18
N THR A 109 -4.92 -12.63 37.58
CA THR A 109 -4.14 -13.18 38.68
C THR A 109 -4.44 -12.44 39.97
N ASP A 110 -4.41 -13.20 41.06
CA ASP A 110 -4.82 -12.79 42.38
C ASP A 110 -3.80 -11.83 43.01
N THR A 111 -3.97 -10.53 42.78
CA THR A 111 -3.27 -9.54 43.60
C THR A 111 -4.25 -8.54 44.21
N SER A 112 -3.93 -8.09 45.42
CA SER A 112 -4.77 -7.29 46.30
C SER A 112 -5.33 -6.03 45.63
N TRP A 113 -6.62 -5.76 45.89
CA TRP A 113 -7.43 -4.67 45.34
C TRP A 113 -6.96 -3.25 45.73
N PRO A 114 -7.09 -2.23 44.84
CA PRO A 114 -7.43 -2.31 43.41
C PRO A 114 -6.27 -2.83 42.57
N THR A 115 -6.56 -3.80 41.70
CA THR A 115 -5.54 -4.58 41.02
C THR A 115 -5.27 -4.06 39.61
N TYR A 116 -4.04 -3.61 39.38
CA TYR A 116 -3.49 -3.38 38.04
C TYR A 116 -2.96 -4.72 37.54
N GLN A 117 -3.45 -5.23 36.40
CA GLN A 117 -2.93 -6.48 35.86
C GLN A 117 -2.29 -6.29 34.49
N TYR A 118 -0.98 -6.45 34.47
CA TYR A 118 -0.13 -6.25 33.31
C TYR A 118 0.12 -7.58 32.59
N ASP A 119 -0.77 -8.00 31.68
CA ASP A 119 -0.63 -9.29 31.00
C ASP A 119 -0.18 -9.13 29.55
N LYS A 120 1.14 -9.10 29.34
CA LYS A 120 1.71 -9.27 27.99
C LYS A 120 1.61 -10.74 27.59
N THR A 121 0.80 -11.06 26.59
CA THR A 121 0.63 -12.45 26.11
C THR A 121 1.89 -13.15 25.62
N GLY A 122 2.97 -12.42 25.35
CA GLY A 122 4.19 -12.98 24.73
C GLY A 122 3.99 -13.57 23.32
N GLN A 123 2.81 -13.41 22.73
CA GLN A 123 2.45 -13.98 21.43
C GLN A 123 2.98 -13.10 20.30
N ASN A 124 3.54 -13.72 19.25
CA ASN A 124 4.07 -13.01 18.07
C ASN A 124 3.21 -13.33 16.85
N VAL A 125 2.20 -12.51 16.58
CA VAL A 125 1.28 -12.70 15.45
C VAL A 125 1.66 -11.77 14.30
N SER A 126 2.05 -12.34 13.16
CA SER A 126 2.30 -11.56 11.93
C SER A 126 0.99 -11.08 11.32
N LEU A 127 0.78 -9.76 11.29
CA LEU A 127 -0.46 -9.14 10.80
C LEU A 127 -0.49 -8.96 9.28
N LEU A 128 0.66 -9.03 8.60
CA LEU A 128 0.76 -8.76 7.15
C LEU A 128 0.83 -10.03 6.29
N SER A 129 0.77 -11.20 6.90
CA SER A 129 0.92 -12.46 6.16
C SER A 129 -0.23 -12.65 5.16
N GLY A 130 0.11 -12.87 3.89
CA GLY A 130 -0.85 -13.06 2.81
C GLY A 130 -1.54 -11.78 2.32
N LEU A 131 -1.19 -10.61 2.85
CA LEU A 131 -1.74 -9.35 2.38
C LEU A 131 -0.98 -8.84 1.15
N ASP A 132 -1.71 -8.24 0.22
CA ASP A 132 -1.18 -7.54 -0.94
C ASP A 132 -1.14 -6.02 -0.71
N SER A 133 -0.70 -5.27 -1.72
CA SER A 133 -0.63 -3.81 -1.62
C SER A 133 -2.03 -3.17 -1.51
N GLY A 134 -2.12 -2.05 -0.79
CA GLY A 134 -3.37 -1.30 -0.65
C GLY A 134 -3.55 -0.74 0.74
N THR A 135 -4.70 -0.11 0.96
CA THR A 135 -5.12 0.40 2.27
C THR A 135 -5.89 -0.68 3.01
N TRP A 136 -5.43 -1.00 4.20
CA TRP A 136 -6.02 -1.99 5.10
C TRP A 136 -6.46 -1.33 6.41
N ARG A 137 -7.56 -1.81 6.96
CA ARG A 137 -8.06 -1.44 8.28
C ARG A 137 -7.68 -2.54 9.27
N LEU A 138 -7.12 -2.13 10.40
CA LEU A 138 -6.86 -3.00 11.53
C LEU A 138 -7.77 -2.55 12.66
N ASP A 139 -8.82 -3.31 12.93
CA ASP A 139 -9.68 -3.08 14.09
C ASP A 139 -9.14 -3.87 15.26
N ALA A 140 -9.22 -3.29 16.45
CA ALA A 140 -8.91 -3.97 17.70
C ALA A 140 -9.85 -3.52 18.82
N GLN A 141 -10.21 -4.47 19.68
CA GLN A 141 -11.01 -4.21 20.87
C GLN A 141 -10.59 -5.13 22.02
N LEU A 142 -10.90 -4.70 23.24
CA LEU A 142 -10.70 -5.51 24.43
C LEU A 142 -12.04 -6.11 24.83
N ALA A 143 -12.04 -7.42 25.01
CA ALA A 143 -13.20 -8.19 25.42
C ALA A 143 -12.81 -9.16 26.54
N GLY A 144 -13.80 -9.76 27.19
CA GLY A 144 -13.53 -10.69 28.26
C GLY A 144 -14.80 -11.14 28.96
N ASN A 145 -14.60 -11.92 30.01
CA ASN A 145 -15.67 -12.36 30.88
C ASN A 145 -15.17 -12.34 32.32
N ALA A 146 -16.01 -11.80 33.21
CA ALA A 146 -15.82 -11.88 34.63
C ALA A 146 -16.91 -12.73 35.26
N SER A 147 -16.54 -13.36 36.37
CA SER A 147 -17.38 -14.33 37.03
C SER A 147 -17.47 -14.09 38.53
N TRP A 148 -18.59 -14.51 39.10
CA TRP A 148 -18.91 -14.33 40.51
C TRP A 148 -19.74 -15.51 41.01
N TRP A 149 -19.68 -15.77 42.32
CA TRP A 149 -20.45 -16.84 42.95
C TRP A 149 -21.74 -16.31 43.56
N ASN A 150 -22.88 -16.88 43.16
CA ASN A 150 -24.19 -16.44 43.66
C ASN A 150 -24.65 -17.15 44.93
N GLY A 151 -23.79 -17.95 45.56
CA GLY A 151 -24.14 -18.82 46.69
C GLY A 151 -24.53 -20.25 46.29
N SER A 152 -24.75 -20.52 44.99
CA SER A 152 -25.19 -21.83 44.48
C SER A 152 -24.49 -22.30 43.20
N SER A 153 -24.04 -21.37 42.36
CA SER A 153 -23.39 -21.65 41.08
C SER A 153 -22.51 -20.48 40.62
N GLN A 154 -21.55 -20.80 39.74
CA GLN A 154 -20.72 -19.80 39.08
C GLN A 154 -21.54 -19.07 38.01
N GLN A 155 -21.49 -17.75 38.03
CA GLN A 155 -22.17 -16.89 37.07
C GLN A 155 -21.15 -16.08 36.29
N TYR A 156 -21.46 -15.76 35.04
CA TYR A 156 -20.55 -15.13 34.08
C TYR A 156 -21.21 -13.91 33.45
N TYR A 157 -20.44 -12.87 33.16
CA TYR A 157 -20.90 -11.72 32.38
C TYR A 157 -19.77 -11.13 31.53
N ASN A 158 -20.16 -10.51 30.42
CA ASN A 158 -19.21 -9.99 29.44
C ASN A 158 -18.60 -8.67 29.90
N MET A 159 -17.29 -8.57 29.74
CA MET A 159 -16.52 -7.33 29.83
C MET A 159 -16.17 -6.90 28.42
N SER A 160 -16.36 -5.62 28.08
CA SER A 160 -15.88 -5.08 26.80
C SER A 160 -15.43 -3.63 26.95
N SER A 161 -14.54 -3.18 26.06
CA SER A 161 -14.12 -1.77 25.97
C SER A 161 -15.22 -0.82 25.48
N ALA A 162 -16.45 -1.30 25.24
CA ALA A 162 -17.60 -0.60 24.65
C ALA A 162 -17.50 -0.30 23.13
N GLY A 163 -16.45 -0.76 22.46
CA GLY A 163 -16.26 -0.64 21.01
C GLY A 163 -14.84 -1.01 20.57
N PHE A 164 -14.64 -1.04 19.26
CA PHE A 164 -13.32 -1.21 18.64
C PHE A 164 -12.72 0.13 18.23
N SER A 165 -11.39 0.16 18.19
CA SER A 165 -10.60 1.23 17.57
C SER A 165 -10.04 0.72 16.25
N THR A 166 -9.95 1.60 15.25
CA THR A 166 -9.47 1.26 13.91
C THR A 166 -8.20 2.03 13.58
N ALA A 167 -7.16 1.30 13.16
CA ALA A 167 -5.96 1.86 12.59
C ALA A 167 -5.90 1.64 11.06
N THR A 168 -5.02 2.41 10.40
CA THR A 168 -4.80 2.29 8.95
C THR A 168 -3.40 1.73 8.66
N VAL A 169 -3.34 0.72 7.79
CA VAL A 169 -2.10 0.11 7.32
C VAL A 169 -2.04 0.26 5.81
N GLU A 170 -1.07 1.03 5.32
CA GLU A 170 -0.80 1.19 3.90
C GLU A 170 0.32 0.24 3.47
N LEU A 171 0.03 -0.62 2.50
CA LEU A 171 0.99 -1.57 1.94
C LEU A 171 1.30 -1.18 0.50
N PHE A 172 2.58 -1.17 0.14
CA PHE A 172 3.04 -0.84 -1.21
C PHE A 172 4.24 -1.71 -1.60
N TYR A 173 4.59 -1.75 -2.88
CA TYR A 173 5.84 -2.35 -3.35
C TYR A 173 6.86 -1.25 -3.61
N GLY A 174 8.10 -1.37 -3.10
CA GLY A 174 9.13 -0.35 -3.25
C GLY A 174 10.53 -0.93 -3.42
N ALA A 175 11.31 -0.39 -4.35
CA ALA A 175 12.71 -0.81 -4.53
C ALA A 175 13.64 0.38 -4.85
N THR A 176 14.88 0.29 -4.38
CA THR A 176 15.97 1.25 -4.64
C THR A 176 17.20 0.60 -5.27
N ALA A 177 17.33 -0.72 -5.14
CA ALA A 177 18.39 -1.51 -5.76
C ALA A 177 17.91 -2.18 -7.06
N ALA A 178 18.88 -2.61 -7.88
CA ALA A 178 18.55 -3.42 -9.03
C ALA A 178 18.04 -4.79 -8.58
N GLY A 179 17.18 -5.42 -9.39
CA GLY A 179 16.64 -6.74 -9.08
C GLY A 179 15.56 -7.17 -10.07
N THR A 180 15.01 -8.35 -9.84
CA THR A 180 13.85 -8.89 -10.57
C THR A 180 12.78 -9.26 -9.55
N GLN A 181 11.52 -9.00 -9.87
CA GLN A 181 10.41 -9.34 -8.98
C GLN A 181 10.39 -10.85 -8.63
N ALA A 182 10.19 -11.17 -7.34
CA ALA A 182 10.12 -12.56 -6.89
C ALA A 182 8.76 -13.21 -7.21
N SER A 183 7.71 -12.40 -7.20
CA SER A 183 6.31 -12.81 -7.43
C SER A 183 5.55 -11.67 -8.11
N ALA A 184 4.36 -11.97 -8.64
CA ALA A 184 3.47 -10.93 -9.18
C ALA A 184 3.04 -9.95 -8.08
N PHE A 185 3.14 -8.65 -8.37
CA PHE A 185 2.63 -7.60 -7.50
C PHE A 185 1.12 -7.48 -7.68
N THR A 186 0.39 -7.42 -6.57
CA THR A 186 -1.08 -7.49 -6.56
C THR A 186 -1.67 -6.45 -5.60
N GLY A 187 -2.98 -6.22 -5.67
CA GLY A 187 -3.71 -5.34 -4.75
C GLY A 187 -4.05 -3.96 -5.31
N THR A 188 -4.36 -3.01 -4.45
CA THR A 188 -4.77 -1.65 -4.86
C THR A 188 -3.72 -0.58 -4.60
N GLY A 189 -2.62 -0.95 -3.94
CA GLY A 189 -1.49 -0.06 -3.67
C GLY A 189 -0.62 0.19 -4.90
N TYR A 190 0.40 1.02 -4.71
CA TYR A 190 1.33 1.43 -5.76
C TYR A 190 2.62 0.59 -5.74
N PHE A 191 3.35 0.65 -6.86
CA PHE A 191 4.75 0.27 -6.92
C PHE A 191 5.61 1.53 -7.12
N ASN A 192 6.65 1.72 -6.30
CA ASN A 192 7.62 2.81 -6.48
C ASN A 192 9.04 2.27 -6.69
N PHE A 193 9.68 2.66 -7.78
CA PHE A 193 11.10 2.46 -8.00
C PHE A 193 11.88 3.77 -7.89
N ASN A 194 12.79 3.85 -6.92
CA ASN A 194 13.61 5.01 -6.65
C ASN A 194 15.10 4.62 -6.55
N GLY A 195 15.60 3.96 -7.59
CA GLY A 195 16.97 3.48 -7.68
C GLY A 195 17.76 4.18 -8.77
N SER A 196 18.36 5.33 -8.47
CA SER A 196 19.13 6.11 -9.46
C SER A 196 20.23 5.27 -10.11
N GLY A 197 20.25 5.20 -11.45
CA GLY A 197 21.20 4.38 -12.22
C GLY A 197 20.94 2.87 -12.19
N GLN A 198 19.96 2.42 -11.41
CA GLN A 198 19.60 1.01 -11.28
C GLN A 198 18.46 0.63 -12.22
N THR A 199 18.28 -0.68 -12.42
CA THR A 199 17.14 -1.24 -13.15
C THR A 199 16.42 -2.29 -12.30
N TYR A 200 15.11 -2.16 -12.15
CA TYR A 200 14.25 -3.18 -11.56
C TYR A 200 13.40 -3.84 -12.64
N THR A 201 13.43 -5.17 -12.72
CA THR A 201 12.75 -5.94 -13.76
C THR A 201 11.44 -6.50 -13.25
N LEU A 202 10.36 -6.17 -13.94
CA LEU A 202 9.05 -6.76 -13.77
C LEU A 202 8.82 -7.86 -14.82
N ASP A 203 8.93 -9.12 -14.41
CA ASP A 203 8.90 -10.29 -15.29
C ASP A 203 7.67 -11.20 -15.10
N LYS A 204 6.72 -10.83 -14.22
CA LYS A 204 5.44 -11.53 -14.04
C LYS A 204 4.26 -10.65 -14.44
N ALA A 205 3.09 -11.26 -14.56
CA ALA A 205 1.83 -10.55 -14.78
C ALA A 205 1.37 -9.86 -13.50
N ASN A 206 1.65 -8.56 -13.35
CA ASN A 206 1.27 -7.79 -12.19
C ASN A 206 -0.17 -7.29 -12.32
N THR A 207 -0.97 -7.41 -11.26
CA THR A 207 -2.40 -7.07 -11.24
C THR A 207 -2.74 -5.93 -10.29
N TYR A 208 -1.74 -5.31 -9.65
CA TYR A 208 -2.00 -4.15 -8.81
C TYR A 208 -2.62 -3.00 -9.60
N THR A 209 -3.59 -2.31 -9.01
CA THR A 209 -4.34 -1.25 -9.70
C THR A 209 -3.85 0.16 -9.36
N GLY A 210 -3.06 0.32 -8.30
CA GLY A 210 -2.42 1.58 -7.98
C GLY A 210 -1.32 1.93 -8.99
N GLN A 211 -0.72 3.09 -8.82
CA GLN A 211 0.21 3.66 -9.80
C GLN A 211 1.55 2.90 -9.84
N THR A 212 2.21 2.89 -10.99
CA THR A 212 3.64 2.57 -11.14
C THR A 212 4.42 3.88 -11.15
N GLN A 213 5.16 4.15 -10.08
CA GLN A 213 6.00 5.33 -9.93
C GLN A 213 7.45 4.96 -10.19
N ILE A 214 8.09 5.64 -11.14
CA ILE A 214 9.51 5.46 -11.46
C ILE A 214 10.20 6.77 -11.10
N ASP A 215 10.46 6.98 -9.81
CA ASP A 215 11.05 8.20 -9.30
C ASP A 215 12.51 8.35 -9.75
N ALA A 216 13.26 7.24 -9.80
CA ALA A 216 14.64 7.23 -10.28
C ALA A 216 15.05 5.85 -10.82
N GLY A 217 15.93 5.85 -11.82
CA GLY A 217 16.41 4.63 -12.48
C GLY A 217 15.47 4.15 -13.59
N THR A 218 15.51 2.86 -13.89
CA THR A 218 14.69 2.23 -14.93
C THR A 218 13.84 1.11 -14.36
N VAL A 219 12.56 1.04 -14.75
CA VAL A 219 11.76 -0.19 -14.63
C VAL A 219 11.71 -0.86 -15.98
N SER A 220 12.09 -2.13 -16.04
CA SER A 220 12.03 -2.96 -17.25
C SER A 220 10.84 -3.91 -17.15
N ILE A 221 9.86 -3.76 -18.04
CA ILE A 221 8.79 -4.76 -18.22
C ILE A 221 9.32 -5.81 -19.19
N ALA A 222 9.65 -6.99 -18.66
CA ALA A 222 10.17 -8.09 -19.46
C ALA A 222 9.09 -8.65 -20.40
N SER A 223 9.47 -9.54 -21.33
CA SER A 223 8.53 -10.10 -22.31
C SER A 223 7.37 -10.89 -21.70
N THR A 224 7.59 -11.49 -20.52
CA THR A 224 6.58 -12.20 -19.71
C THR A 224 5.90 -11.31 -18.67
N GLY A 225 6.38 -10.06 -18.53
CA GLY A 225 5.88 -9.09 -17.57
C GLY A 225 4.67 -8.32 -18.10
N SER A 226 3.78 -7.92 -17.20
CA SER A 226 2.71 -6.97 -17.52
C SER A 226 2.32 -6.15 -16.29
N LEU A 227 1.57 -5.07 -16.54
CA LEU A 227 0.87 -4.29 -15.53
C LEU A 227 -0.63 -4.41 -15.76
N SER A 228 -1.44 -4.22 -14.71
CA SER A 228 -2.89 -4.00 -14.90
C SER A 228 -3.09 -2.79 -15.81
N SER A 229 -3.97 -2.88 -16.80
CA SER A 229 -4.28 -1.75 -17.70
C SER A 229 -4.92 -0.56 -16.98
N SER A 230 -5.43 -0.75 -15.76
CA SER A 230 -5.95 0.33 -14.91
C SER A 230 -4.86 1.12 -14.21
N SER A 231 -3.63 0.59 -14.11
CA SER A 231 -2.51 1.28 -13.46
C SER A 231 -2.01 2.42 -14.36
N VAL A 232 -1.67 3.55 -13.74
CA VAL A 232 -1.01 4.68 -14.41
C VAL A 232 0.48 4.62 -14.17
N VAL A 233 1.29 4.86 -15.20
CA VAL A 233 2.74 4.97 -15.08
C VAL A 233 3.19 6.42 -14.98
N TYR A 234 4.02 6.73 -13.99
CA TYR A 234 4.68 8.02 -13.84
C TYR A 234 6.19 7.84 -14.02
N LEU A 235 6.79 8.58 -14.96
CA LEU A 235 8.24 8.70 -15.10
C LEU A 235 8.69 9.97 -14.40
N GLY A 236 9.44 9.82 -13.31
CA GLY A 236 9.88 10.88 -12.41
C GLY A 236 8.81 11.31 -11.41
N SER A 237 9.23 11.92 -10.30
CA SER A 237 8.35 12.36 -9.21
C SER A 237 7.91 13.82 -9.29
N GLY A 238 8.27 14.56 -10.35
CA GLY A 238 8.03 16.00 -10.47
C GLY A 238 8.98 16.87 -9.63
N GLY A 239 9.37 16.39 -8.43
CA GLY A 239 10.21 17.11 -7.48
C GLY A 239 11.70 16.72 -7.49
N ASN A 240 12.09 15.69 -8.24
CA ASN A 240 13.48 15.26 -8.32
C ASN A 240 14.14 15.56 -9.69
N SER A 241 15.48 15.54 -9.68
CA SER A 241 16.33 15.73 -10.86
C SER A 241 16.91 14.39 -11.36
N SER A 242 16.35 13.27 -10.92
CA SER A 242 16.81 11.94 -11.30
C SER A 242 16.33 11.56 -12.70
N ASN A 243 17.12 10.73 -13.38
CA ASN A 243 16.69 10.09 -14.61
C ASN A 243 15.64 9.02 -14.28
N ALA A 244 14.58 8.94 -15.08
CA ALA A 244 13.53 7.95 -14.95
C ALA A 244 13.26 7.29 -16.31
N GLY A 245 13.30 5.96 -16.33
CA GLY A 245 13.21 5.14 -17.53
C GLY A 245 12.15 4.05 -17.43
N LEU A 246 11.41 3.84 -18.51
CA LEU A 246 10.60 2.64 -18.73
C LEU A 246 11.20 1.86 -19.90
N THR A 247 11.58 0.62 -19.68
CA THR A 247 11.97 -0.30 -20.76
C THR A 247 10.86 -1.31 -20.99
N LEU A 248 10.51 -1.53 -22.25
CA LEU A 248 9.54 -2.51 -22.70
C LEU A 248 10.25 -3.56 -23.56
N ALA A 249 10.17 -4.83 -23.14
CA ALA A 249 10.69 -5.98 -23.89
C ALA A 249 9.58 -6.94 -24.36
N GLY A 250 8.32 -6.51 -24.26
CA GLY A 250 7.16 -7.30 -24.64
C GLY A 250 6.79 -7.17 -26.12
N THR A 251 5.87 -8.04 -26.53
CA THR A 251 5.25 -8.01 -27.86
C THR A 251 3.76 -7.66 -27.81
N THR A 252 3.22 -7.46 -26.61
CA THR A 252 1.79 -7.23 -26.37
C THR A 252 1.46 -5.73 -26.31
N THR A 253 0.18 -5.40 -26.31
CA THR A 253 -0.25 -4.01 -26.12
C THR A 253 0.00 -3.54 -24.68
N PHE A 254 0.72 -2.43 -24.54
CA PHE A 254 0.87 -1.70 -23.29
C PHE A 254 -0.23 -0.63 -23.21
N ALA A 255 -1.31 -0.94 -22.49
CA ALA A 255 -2.52 -0.13 -22.46
C ALA A 255 -2.52 0.97 -21.39
N ASN A 256 -1.54 0.95 -20.48
CA ASN A 256 -1.42 1.90 -19.39
C ASN A 256 -1.27 3.33 -19.90
N THR A 257 -1.94 4.27 -19.24
CA THR A 257 -1.63 5.69 -19.42
C THR A 257 -0.26 5.98 -18.81
N LEU A 258 0.48 6.89 -19.43
CA LEU A 258 1.82 7.27 -18.99
C LEU A 258 1.94 8.78 -18.90
N THR A 259 2.52 9.25 -17.81
CA THR A 259 2.91 10.66 -17.64
C THR A 259 4.40 10.75 -17.42
N ALA A 260 5.11 11.38 -18.35
CA ALA A 260 6.49 11.79 -18.17
C ALA A 260 6.50 13.10 -17.40
N ASN A 261 6.62 13.02 -16.08
CA ASN A 261 6.55 14.17 -15.19
C ASN A 261 7.70 15.13 -15.44
N GLN A 262 7.45 16.42 -15.15
CA GLN A 262 8.50 17.44 -15.16
C GLN A 262 9.67 17.03 -14.25
N SER A 263 10.87 17.50 -14.58
CA SER A 263 12.06 17.30 -13.77
C SER A 263 12.37 18.62 -13.06
N ALA A 264 12.75 18.56 -11.80
CA ALA A 264 13.20 19.75 -11.06
C ALA A 264 14.62 20.21 -11.48
N GLY A 265 15.25 19.50 -12.44
CA GLY A 265 16.57 19.80 -12.97
C GLY A 265 16.86 19.06 -14.27
N SER A 266 18.08 18.52 -14.42
CA SER A 266 18.55 17.86 -15.65
C SER A 266 18.08 16.41 -15.83
N GLY A 267 17.30 15.87 -14.89
CA GLY A 267 16.79 14.50 -14.96
C GLY A 267 16.02 14.23 -16.24
N THR A 268 16.36 13.16 -16.94
CA THR A 268 15.74 12.78 -18.22
C THR A 268 14.54 11.85 -18.03
N ARG A 269 13.68 11.78 -19.06
CA ARG A 269 12.61 10.79 -19.17
C ARG A 269 12.85 9.94 -20.41
N THR A 270 12.93 8.63 -20.25
CA THR A 270 13.22 7.71 -21.37
C THR A 270 12.20 6.58 -21.42
N ILE A 271 11.68 6.30 -22.61
CA ILE A 271 10.87 5.13 -22.90
C ILE A 271 11.61 4.32 -23.95
N THR A 272 12.02 3.12 -23.59
CA THR A 272 12.86 2.26 -24.44
C THR A 272 12.07 1.04 -24.90
N LYS A 273 12.08 0.78 -26.21
CA LYS A 273 11.78 -0.54 -26.76
C LYS A 273 13.12 -1.25 -26.99
N SER A 274 13.47 -2.21 -26.13
CA SER A 274 14.85 -2.70 -26.00
C SER A 274 15.24 -3.82 -26.97
N ASP A 275 14.27 -4.50 -27.58
CA ASP A 275 14.51 -5.62 -28.48
C ASP A 275 13.88 -5.42 -29.88
N ALA A 276 14.22 -6.32 -30.79
CA ALA A 276 13.85 -6.26 -32.22
C ALA A 276 12.39 -6.67 -32.55
N THR A 277 11.50 -6.72 -31.56
CA THR A 277 10.07 -7.01 -31.78
C THR A 277 9.22 -5.75 -31.83
N SER A 278 7.95 -5.91 -32.20
CA SER A 278 6.95 -4.83 -32.23
C SER A 278 6.18 -4.73 -30.91
N GLN A 279 5.96 -3.51 -30.44
CA GLN A 279 5.07 -3.22 -29.31
C GLN A 279 4.15 -2.04 -29.64
N THR A 280 2.91 -2.11 -29.16
CA THR A 280 1.95 -1.00 -29.22
C THR A 280 1.73 -0.41 -27.83
N MET A 281 1.89 0.90 -27.67
CA MET A 281 1.38 1.65 -26.53
C MET A 281 0.03 2.26 -26.93
N SER A 282 -1.06 1.83 -26.30
CA SER A 282 -2.41 2.31 -26.61
C SER A 282 -2.97 3.28 -25.58
N GLY A 283 -2.39 3.32 -24.38
CA GLY A 283 -2.70 4.35 -23.39
C GLY A 283 -2.23 5.73 -23.85
N ALA A 284 -2.89 6.78 -23.35
CA ALA A 284 -2.45 8.16 -23.59
C ALA A 284 -1.08 8.41 -22.94
N ILE A 285 -0.25 9.21 -23.61
CA ILE A 285 1.08 9.61 -23.12
C ILE A 285 1.09 11.13 -22.93
N THR A 286 1.40 11.59 -21.73
CA THR A 286 1.53 13.02 -21.41
C THR A 286 2.99 13.40 -21.19
N LEU A 287 3.50 14.33 -21.99
CA LEU A 287 4.88 14.80 -21.98
C LEU A 287 5.00 16.13 -21.22
N ASN A 288 5.29 16.08 -19.92
CA ASN A 288 5.56 17.26 -19.09
C ASN A 288 7.07 17.55 -18.94
N ASN A 289 7.91 16.73 -19.58
CA ASN A 289 9.35 16.90 -19.71
C ASN A 289 9.78 16.41 -21.10
N LEU A 290 10.96 16.85 -21.57
CA LEU A 290 11.58 16.28 -22.77
C LEU A 290 11.73 14.76 -22.59
N THR A 291 11.08 14.01 -23.47
CA THR A 291 11.07 12.54 -23.37
C THR A 291 11.75 11.92 -24.58
N THR A 292 12.69 11.00 -24.33
CA THR A 292 13.33 10.22 -25.39
C THR A 292 12.60 8.90 -25.56
N PHE A 293 12.15 8.63 -26.79
CA PHE A 293 11.70 7.32 -27.23
C PHE A 293 12.86 6.62 -27.94
N ASP A 294 13.45 5.63 -27.28
CA ASP A 294 14.58 4.88 -27.80
C ASP A 294 14.14 3.52 -28.33
N VAL A 295 14.26 3.31 -29.64
CA VAL A 295 13.79 2.07 -30.27
C VAL A 295 14.98 1.31 -30.84
N ALA A 296 15.24 0.12 -30.27
CA ALA A 296 16.33 -0.75 -30.68
C ALA A 296 16.26 -1.12 -32.16
N SER A 297 17.42 -1.43 -32.75
CA SER A 297 17.51 -1.86 -34.15
C SER A 297 16.62 -3.07 -34.43
N GLY A 298 15.90 -3.04 -35.56
CA GLY A 298 14.89 -4.05 -35.92
C GLY A 298 13.58 -3.97 -35.13
N GLY A 299 13.54 -3.23 -34.01
CA GLY A 299 12.35 -3.07 -33.19
C GLY A 299 11.35 -2.06 -33.75
N SER A 300 10.09 -2.19 -33.34
CA SER A 300 9.03 -1.24 -33.66
C SER A 300 8.23 -0.83 -32.43
N LEU A 301 8.01 0.47 -32.26
CA LEU A 301 7.16 1.03 -31.21
C LEU A 301 6.02 1.83 -31.85
N THR A 302 4.79 1.34 -31.73
CA THR A 302 3.60 2.04 -32.21
C THR A 302 2.90 2.74 -31.07
N LEU A 303 2.78 4.07 -31.14
CA LEU A 303 1.95 4.85 -30.24
C LEU A 303 0.59 5.04 -30.90
N SER A 304 -0.44 4.39 -30.36
CA SER A 304 -1.82 4.46 -30.89
C SER A 304 -2.75 5.33 -30.04
N GLY A 305 -2.40 5.55 -28.78
CA GLY A 305 -3.03 6.56 -27.92
C GLY A 305 -2.66 7.99 -28.33
N VAL A 306 -3.36 8.97 -27.74
CA VAL A 306 -3.01 10.38 -27.89
C VAL A 306 -1.69 10.65 -27.16
N VAL A 307 -0.74 11.25 -27.87
CA VAL A 307 0.46 11.85 -27.26
C VAL A 307 0.17 13.33 -27.05
N GLY A 308 0.21 13.79 -25.80
CA GLY A 308 -0.09 15.16 -25.39
C GLY A 308 0.99 15.74 -24.47
N GLY A 309 0.72 16.92 -23.90
CA GLY A 309 1.62 17.60 -22.95
C GLY A 309 2.18 18.91 -23.51
N THR A 310 3.18 19.45 -22.82
CA THR A 310 3.75 20.79 -23.11
C THR A 310 5.23 20.73 -23.45
N ASN A 311 5.76 19.55 -23.78
CA ASN A 311 7.18 19.36 -24.07
C ASN A 311 7.44 18.58 -25.36
N SER A 312 8.69 18.72 -25.83
CA SER A 312 9.28 18.00 -26.96
C SER A 312 9.42 16.49 -26.70
N PHE A 313 9.62 15.73 -27.78
CA PHE A 313 10.18 14.38 -27.68
C PHE A 313 11.29 14.15 -28.71
N THR A 314 12.18 13.23 -28.38
CA THR A 314 13.24 12.77 -29.27
C THR A 314 13.01 11.30 -29.61
N LYS A 315 12.97 10.95 -30.89
CA LYS A 315 13.08 9.58 -31.37
C LYS A 315 14.56 9.25 -31.57
N SER A 316 15.07 8.30 -30.80
CA SER A 316 16.42 7.73 -30.91
C SER A 316 16.40 6.23 -31.21
N GLY A 317 17.59 5.64 -31.38
CA GLY A 317 17.76 4.24 -31.73
C GLY A 317 17.42 3.96 -33.19
N LEU A 318 17.98 2.89 -33.76
CA LEU A 318 17.87 2.58 -35.19
C LEU A 318 16.51 2.00 -35.61
N GLY A 319 15.66 1.65 -34.66
CA GLY A 319 14.33 1.08 -34.93
C GLY A 319 13.30 2.09 -35.40
N THR A 320 12.08 1.60 -35.58
CA THR A 320 10.95 2.38 -36.10
C THR A 320 9.99 2.79 -34.97
N MET A 321 9.63 4.06 -34.91
CA MET A 321 8.54 4.56 -34.07
C MET A 321 7.39 5.03 -34.96
N THR A 322 6.16 4.64 -34.64
CA THR A 322 4.97 5.01 -35.43
C THR A 322 3.98 5.78 -34.57
N LEU A 323 3.62 6.99 -34.97
CA LEU A 323 2.48 7.73 -34.41
C LEU A 323 1.21 7.34 -35.18
N SER A 324 0.25 6.73 -34.50
CA SER A 324 -0.95 6.14 -35.11
C SER A 324 -2.23 6.42 -34.31
N GLY A 325 -3.36 5.91 -34.78
CA GLY A 325 -4.68 6.10 -34.17
C GLY A 325 -5.54 7.15 -34.89
N SER A 326 -6.78 7.28 -34.44
CA SER A 326 -7.79 8.17 -35.04
C SER A 326 -7.84 9.58 -34.42
N SER A 327 -7.26 9.76 -33.24
CA SER A 327 -7.23 11.06 -32.55
C SER A 327 -5.91 11.78 -32.83
N ALA A 328 -5.97 13.09 -33.04
CA ALA A 328 -4.77 13.92 -33.19
C ALA A 328 -3.93 13.90 -31.90
N ASN A 329 -2.61 14.00 -32.07
CA ASN A 329 -1.74 14.26 -30.93
C ASN A 329 -1.87 15.74 -30.51
N THR A 330 -1.72 16.01 -29.22
CA THR A 330 -2.06 17.31 -28.58
C THR A 330 -0.89 17.93 -27.82
N PHE A 331 0.35 17.54 -28.10
CA PHE A 331 1.50 18.21 -27.53
C PHE A 331 1.59 19.64 -28.06
N SER A 332 1.49 20.62 -27.16
CA SER A 332 1.20 22.02 -27.49
C SER A 332 2.43 22.88 -27.65
N VAL A 333 3.61 22.40 -27.25
CA VAL A 333 4.89 23.11 -27.32
C VAL A 333 6.00 22.09 -27.62
N GLY A 334 7.08 22.53 -28.24
CA GLY A 334 8.29 21.73 -28.45
C GLY A 334 8.50 21.27 -29.89
N THR A 335 9.71 20.77 -30.13
CA THR A 335 10.19 20.21 -31.40
C THR A 335 10.10 18.69 -31.34
N VAL A 336 9.76 18.06 -32.46
CA VAL A 336 9.94 16.61 -32.62
C VAL A 336 11.31 16.37 -33.23
N THR A 337 12.22 15.74 -32.48
CA THR A 337 13.56 15.45 -32.97
C THR A 337 13.66 13.98 -33.37
N VAL A 338 14.17 13.68 -34.56
CA VAL A 338 14.56 12.33 -34.99
C VAL A 338 16.07 12.28 -35.02
N SER A 339 16.68 11.72 -33.98
CA SER A 339 18.13 11.59 -33.87
C SER A 339 18.68 10.31 -34.49
N ALA A 340 17.84 9.27 -34.59
CA ALA A 340 18.18 8.02 -35.27
C ALA A 340 16.93 7.20 -35.64
N GLY A 341 17.10 6.32 -36.63
CA GLY A 341 16.07 5.38 -37.09
C GLY A 341 14.95 6.08 -37.87
N THR A 342 13.72 5.55 -37.74
CA THR A 342 12.57 6.03 -38.52
C THR A 342 11.44 6.47 -37.60
N LEU A 343 10.85 7.63 -37.91
CA LEU A 343 9.58 8.08 -37.34
C LEU A 343 8.51 8.04 -38.46
N ILE A 344 7.48 7.24 -38.26
CA ILE A 344 6.34 7.11 -39.18
C ILE A 344 5.14 7.88 -38.62
N LEU A 345 4.53 8.70 -39.48
CA LEU A 345 3.31 9.45 -39.17
C LEU A 345 2.12 8.75 -39.84
N ASN A 346 1.47 7.83 -39.13
CA ASN A 346 0.40 6.96 -39.63
C ASN A 346 -0.91 7.13 -38.84
N LYS A 347 -1.34 8.38 -38.63
CA LYS A 347 -2.67 8.68 -38.10
C LYS A 347 -3.73 8.44 -39.19
N SER A 348 -4.99 8.32 -38.79
CA SER A 348 -6.12 8.26 -39.73
C SER A 348 -6.14 9.49 -40.65
N ALA A 349 -6.75 9.36 -41.83
CA ALA A 349 -6.83 10.45 -42.80
C ALA A 349 -7.37 11.75 -42.15
N ASN A 350 -6.83 12.89 -42.58
CA ASN A 350 -7.17 14.22 -42.04
C ASN A 350 -6.86 14.43 -40.54
N THR A 351 -6.06 13.55 -39.93
CA THR A 351 -5.65 13.68 -38.52
C THR A 351 -4.16 13.97 -38.43
N SER A 352 -3.78 15.10 -37.83
CA SER A 352 -2.38 15.48 -37.69
C SER A 352 -1.68 14.60 -36.64
N ALA A 353 -0.58 13.94 -37.05
CA ALA A 353 0.33 13.27 -36.13
C ALA A 353 1.23 14.27 -35.38
N ILE A 354 1.59 15.36 -36.05
CA ILE A 354 2.39 16.48 -35.53
C ILE A 354 1.75 17.76 -36.07
N ALA A 355 0.97 18.48 -35.26
CA ALA A 355 0.22 19.65 -35.71
C ALA A 355 1.04 20.94 -35.52
N GLY A 356 1.57 21.50 -36.62
CA GLY A 356 2.20 22.83 -36.64
C GLY A 356 3.45 22.95 -35.75
N ARG A 357 4.18 21.86 -35.50
CA ARG A 357 5.44 21.83 -34.73
C ARG A 357 6.64 21.57 -35.66
N PRO A 358 7.83 22.11 -35.35
CA PRO A 358 9.05 21.76 -36.08
C PRO A 358 9.39 20.27 -35.95
N VAL A 359 9.94 19.70 -37.02
CA VAL A 359 10.53 18.36 -37.03
C VAL A 359 12.00 18.52 -37.39
N ASP A 360 12.88 18.24 -36.44
CA ASP A 360 14.33 18.30 -36.62
C ASP A 360 14.85 16.90 -36.87
N ILE A 361 15.53 16.69 -37.99
CA ILE A 361 16.20 15.43 -38.31
C ILE A 361 17.69 15.67 -38.09
N ALA A 362 18.29 14.94 -37.14
CA ALA A 362 19.73 15.05 -36.93
C ALA A 362 20.45 14.56 -38.19
N SER A 363 21.33 15.41 -38.73
CA SER A 363 22.14 15.15 -39.93
C SER A 363 23.34 14.25 -39.65
#